data_AF-A0A257JCY3-F1
#
_entry.id   AF-A0A257JCY3-F1
#
_cell.length_a   1.000
_cell.length_b   1.000
_cell.length_c   1.000
_cell.angle_alpha   90.00
_cell.angle_beta   90.00
_cell.angle_gamma   90.00
#
_symmetry.space_group_name_H-M   'P 1'
#
loop_
_entity.id
_entity.type
_entity.pdbx_description
1 polymer ?
#
loop_
_entity_poly.entity_id
_entity_poly.type
_entity_poly.pdbx_seq_one_letter_code
_entity_poly.pdbx_strand_id
1 'polypeptide(L)'
;VNNCAQCHGSDAHGSKGFPNLTDSDWLGGTGAEYIAKTITGGRTGMMPPMAAAVGGPEDVKNVANYVLSLSGSPHNNVASELGKAKFAACAACHGPDGKGNQALGAPNLTDKVWLHGWGEDAIMAMVNNGKTNVMPAFEKRLSPEQIQVLAAYVWNLSQSTAVAAAK
;
A
#
# COMPACT_ATOMS: atom_id res chain seq x y z
N VAL A 1 -5.10 -25.66 7.27
CA VAL A 1 -3.79 -24.97 7.18
C VAL A 1 -3.73 -24.25 5.84
N ASN A 2 -4.43 -23.11 5.69
CA ASN A 2 -4.44 -22.30 4.46
C ASN A 2 -5.12 -20.93 4.66
N ASN A 3 -5.03 -20.37 5.87
CA ASN A 3 -5.82 -19.19 6.24
C ASN A 3 -5.26 -17.89 5.63
N CYS A 4 -3.94 -17.84 5.38
CA CYS A 4 -3.23 -16.62 4.95
C CYS A 4 -2.65 -16.76 3.54
N ALA A 5 -2.10 -17.94 3.22
CA ALA A 5 -1.36 -18.20 1.98
C ALA A 5 -2.19 -18.08 0.70
N GLN A 6 -3.51 -18.20 0.78
CA GLN A 6 -4.40 -18.01 -0.37
C GLN A 6 -4.34 -16.58 -0.93
N CYS A 7 -4.04 -15.62 -0.07
CA CYS A 7 -3.97 -14.20 -0.43
C CYS A 7 -2.51 -13.72 -0.46
N HIS A 8 -1.76 -14.04 0.59
CA HIS A 8 -0.39 -13.55 0.76
C HIS A 8 0.68 -14.47 0.13
N GLY A 9 0.28 -15.53 -0.58
CA GLY A 9 1.20 -16.49 -1.17
C GLY A 9 1.76 -17.50 -0.15
N SER A 10 2.25 -18.63 -0.64
CA SER A 10 2.85 -19.68 0.20
C SER A 10 4.16 -19.26 0.85
N ASP A 11 4.87 -18.31 0.23
CA ASP A 11 6.13 -17.73 0.67
C ASP A 11 5.96 -16.31 1.26
N ALA A 12 4.70 -15.89 1.49
CA ALA A 12 4.34 -14.58 2.03
C ALA A 12 4.71 -13.36 1.16
N HIS A 13 5.14 -13.55 -0.10
CA HIS A 13 5.50 -12.44 -1.00
C HIS A 13 4.30 -11.72 -1.62
N GLY A 14 3.08 -12.19 -1.32
CA GLY A 14 1.86 -11.58 -1.81
C GLY A 14 1.61 -11.82 -3.30
N SER A 15 0.74 -10.99 -3.86
CA SER A 15 0.41 -10.96 -5.27
C SER A 15 -0.26 -9.61 -5.60
N LYS A 16 -0.67 -9.37 -6.84
CA LYS A 16 -1.37 -8.13 -7.20
C LYS A 16 -2.60 -7.94 -6.30
N GLY A 17 -2.60 -6.88 -5.51
CA GLY A 17 -3.65 -6.53 -4.54
C GLY A 17 -3.44 -7.08 -3.13
N PHE A 18 -2.47 -7.96 -2.91
CA PHE A 18 -2.16 -8.56 -1.61
C PHE A 18 -0.71 -8.26 -1.18
N PRO A 19 -0.50 -7.60 -0.03
CA PRO A 19 0.82 -7.15 0.39
C PRO A 19 1.84 -8.29 0.51
N ASN A 20 3.08 -7.98 0.17
CA ASN A 20 4.25 -8.74 0.56
C ASN A 20 4.45 -8.56 2.07
N LEU A 21 4.47 -9.66 2.82
CA LEU A 21 4.64 -9.63 4.27
C LEU A 21 6.10 -9.82 4.70
N THR A 22 7.01 -10.03 3.74
CA THR A 22 8.45 -10.22 3.97
C THR A 22 9.26 -8.96 3.76
N ASP A 23 8.69 -7.89 3.19
CA ASP A 23 9.40 -6.62 3.01
C ASP A 23 9.20 -5.70 4.22
N SER A 24 9.72 -4.48 4.08
CA SER A 24 9.64 -3.43 5.10
C SER A 24 8.56 -2.38 4.79
N ASP A 25 7.73 -2.56 3.75
CA ASP A 25 6.69 -1.58 3.37
C ASP A 25 5.38 -1.86 4.11
N TRP A 26 5.27 -1.28 5.30
CA TRP A 26 4.11 -1.47 6.17
C TRP A 26 3.18 -0.26 6.16
N LEU A 27 1.98 -0.47 5.63
CA LEU A 27 1.00 0.59 5.38
C LEU A 27 0.33 1.18 6.62
N GLY A 28 0.25 0.47 7.76
CA GLY A 28 -0.53 0.95 8.90
C GLY A 28 0.16 0.94 10.26
N GLY A 29 1.37 0.38 10.33
CA GLY A 29 2.15 0.21 11.55
C GLY A 29 3.10 -0.97 11.43
N THR A 30 4.07 -1.04 12.33
CA THR A 30 5.12 -2.08 12.33
C THR A 30 5.11 -2.87 13.64
N GLY A 31 5.78 -4.02 13.65
CA GLY A 31 5.95 -4.85 14.85
C GLY A 31 4.86 -5.88 15.05
N ALA A 32 5.19 -6.91 15.83
CA ALA A 32 4.31 -8.05 16.09
C ALA A 32 2.97 -7.64 16.74
N GLU A 33 2.95 -6.63 17.61
CA GLU A 33 1.72 -6.16 18.24
C GLU A 33 0.71 -5.58 17.23
N TYR A 34 1.20 -4.76 16.30
CA TYR A 34 0.36 -4.21 15.23
C TYR A 34 -0.16 -5.31 14.30
N ILE A 35 0.70 -6.27 13.96
CA ILE A 35 0.31 -7.41 13.13
C ILE A 35 -0.76 -8.24 13.84
N ALA A 36 -0.60 -8.52 15.14
CA ALA A 36 -1.59 -9.24 15.94
C ALA A 36 -2.93 -8.50 15.94
N LYS A 37 -2.93 -7.19 16.17
CA LYS A 37 -4.15 -6.36 16.12
C LYS A 37 -4.83 -6.45 14.74
N THR A 38 -4.05 -6.40 13.67
CA THR A 38 -4.55 -6.50 12.30
C THR A 38 -5.13 -7.89 12.01
N ILE A 39 -4.48 -8.96 12.47
CA ILE A 39 -5.00 -10.33 12.30
C ILE A 39 -6.30 -10.51 13.09
N THR A 40 -6.36 -10.00 14.33
CA THR A 40 -7.54 -10.11 15.19
C THR A 40 -8.74 -9.39 14.56
N GLY A 41 -8.65 -8.07 14.38
CA GLY A 41 -9.76 -7.22 14.00
C GLY A 41 -9.92 -6.97 12.50
N GLY A 42 -8.97 -7.44 11.70
CA GLY A 42 -8.89 -7.09 10.28
C GLY A 42 -8.44 -5.64 10.06
N ARG A 43 -8.42 -5.25 8.79
CA ARG A 43 -8.10 -3.90 8.34
C ARG A 43 -8.83 -3.60 7.03
N THR A 44 -9.39 -2.41 6.93
CA THR A 44 -9.94 -1.88 5.68
C THR A 44 -9.17 -0.64 5.27
N GLY A 45 -8.51 -0.68 4.12
CA GLY A 45 -7.92 0.49 3.46
C GLY A 45 -8.88 1.01 2.41
N MET A 46 -9.04 2.34 2.33
CA MET A 46 -9.95 2.98 1.39
C MET A 46 -9.26 4.17 0.73
N MET A 47 -9.20 4.15 -0.59
CA MET A 47 -8.92 5.32 -1.42
C MET A 47 -10.21 5.66 -2.17
N PRO A 48 -10.84 6.82 -1.93
CA PRO A 48 -12.01 7.21 -2.69
C PRO A 48 -11.64 7.53 -4.15
N PRO A 49 -12.62 7.53 -5.09
CA PRO A 49 -12.45 8.15 -6.39
C PRO A 49 -12.02 9.61 -6.25
N MET A 50 -10.90 9.99 -6.86
CA MET A 50 -10.30 11.31 -6.75
C MET A 50 -10.40 12.15 -8.03
N ALA A 51 -10.84 11.58 -9.16
CA ALA A 51 -10.94 12.27 -10.44
C ALA A 51 -11.61 13.65 -10.34
N ALA A 52 -12.78 13.74 -9.68
CA ALA A 52 -13.50 15.01 -9.52
C ALA A 52 -12.74 16.04 -8.66
N ALA A 53 -11.93 15.60 -7.69
CA ALA A 53 -11.12 16.49 -6.87
C ALA A 53 -9.86 16.97 -7.61
N VAL A 54 -9.38 16.20 -8.58
CA VAL A 54 -8.21 16.52 -9.41
C VAL A 54 -8.59 17.44 -10.58
N GLY A 55 -9.76 17.23 -11.18
CA GLY A 55 -10.28 18.04 -12.29
C GLY A 55 -10.83 17.16 -13.42
N GLY A 56 -10.21 17.25 -14.61
CA GLY A 56 -10.60 16.47 -15.79
C GLY A 56 -9.66 15.31 -16.12
N PRO A 57 -9.95 14.53 -17.19
CA PRO A 57 -9.14 13.38 -17.60
C PRO A 57 -7.65 13.72 -17.82
N GLU A 58 -7.36 14.86 -18.42
CA GLU A 58 -5.98 15.34 -18.60
C GLU A 58 -5.30 15.67 -17.26
N ASP A 59 -6.02 16.21 -16.29
CA ASP A 59 -5.46 16.45 -14.96
C ASP A 59 -5.18 15.15 -14.21
N VAL A 60 -6.02 14.12 -14.41
CA VAL A 60 -5.79 12.77 -13.87
C VAL A 60 -4.52 12.16 -14.47
N LYS A 61 -4.30 12.33 -15.77
CA LYS A 61 -3.06 11.91 -16.44
C LYS A 61 -1.85 12.69 -15.92
N ASN A 62 -1.98 14.00 -15.76
CA ASN A 62 -0.90 14.85 -15.24
C ASN A 62 -0.51 14.43 -13.81
N VAL A 63 -1.48 14.27 -12.91
CA VAL A 63 -1.18 13.84 -11.54
C VAL A 63 -0.63 12.41 -11.50
N ALA A 64 -1.06 11.52 -12.40
CA ALA A 64 -0.49 10.17 -12.50
C ALA A 64 1.01 10.22 -12.86
N ASN A 65 1.40 11.08 -13.78
CA ASN A 65 2.82 11.29 -14.12
C ASN A 65 3.62 11.93 -12.98
N TYR A 66 3.00 12.84 -12.22
CA TYR A 66 3.63 13.39 -11.02
C TYR A 66 3.84 12.30 -9.95
N VAL A 67 2.86 11.44 -9.72
CA VAL A 67 2.99 10.32 -8.77
C VAL A 67 4.10 9.34 -9.21
N LEU A 68 4.24 9.07 -10.52
CA LEU A 68 5.38 8.27 -11.02
C LEU A 68 6.72 8.95 -10.75
N SER A 69 6.81 10.28 -10.87
CA SER A 69 8.06 11.00 -10.64
C SER A 69 8.51 10.97 -9.18
N LEU A 70 7.59 10.87 -8.22
CA LEU A 70 7.89 10.75 -6.79
C LEU A 70 8.74 9.52 -6.45
N SER A 71 8.58 8.43 -7.21
CA SER A 71 9.36 7.19 -7.06
C SER A 71 10.57 7.09 -7.99
N GLY A 72 10.81 8.13 -8.79
CA GLY A 72 11.79 8.11 -9.87
C GLY A 72 11.45 7.12 -10.99
N SER A 73 10.17 6.74 -11.13
CA SER A 73 9.72 5.85 -12.20
C SER A 73 9.70 6.59 -13.54
N PRO A 74 9.84 5.89 -14.69
CA PRO A 74 9.68 6.50 -16.00
C PRO A 74 8.33 7.22 -16.14
N HIS A 75 8.34 8.46 -16.59
CA HIS A 75 7.16 9.33 -16.69
C HIS A 75 7.35 10.41 -17.77
N ASN A 76 6.26 11.07 -18.14
CA ASN A 76 6.29 12.26 -18.98
C ASN A 76 6.57 13.50 -18.12
N ASN A 77 7.73 14.14 -18.34
CA ASN A 77 8.16 15.32 -17.58
C ASN A 77 7.17 16.49 -17.66
N VAL A 78 6.62 16.78 -18.84
CA VAL A 78 5.67 17.90 -19.01
C VAL A 78 4.40 17.64 -18.22
N ALA A 79 3.86 16.43 -18.32
CA ALA A 79 2.66 16.03 -17.57
C ALA A 79 2.91 16.03 -16.05
N SER A 80 4.09 15.58 -15.61
CA SER A 80 4.49 15.61 -14.19
C SER A 80 4.53 17.03 -13.63
N GLU A 81 5.14 17.99 -14.34
CA GLU A 81 5.18 19.39 -13.91
C GLU A 81 3.76 19.99 -13.80
N LEU A 82 2.89 19.70 -14.76
CA LEU A 82 1.48 20.12 -14.71
C LEU A 82 0.70 19.42 -13.57
N GLY A 83 1.07 18.18 -13.24
CA GLY A 83 0.44 17.35 -12.22
C GLY A 83 0.80 17.74 -10.79
N LYS A 84 1.95 18.40 -10.59
CA LYS A 84 2.46 18.77 -9.26
C LYS A 84 1.46 19.58 -8.44
N ALA A 85 0.82 20.58 -9.04
CA ALA A 85 -0.20 21.38 -8.35
C ALA A 85 -1.46 20.57 -8.02
N LYS A 86 -1.80 19.58 -8.85
CA LYS A 86 -2.97 18.71 -8.68
C LYS A 86 -2.81 17.72 -7.53
N PHE A 87 -1.57 17.36 -7.21
CA PHE A 87 -1.26 16.48 -6.07
C PHE A 87 -1.70 17.06 -4.71
N ALA A 88 -1.99 18.36 -4.63
CA ALA A 88 -2.59 18.96 -3.43
C ALA A 88 -3.86 18.23 -2.96
N ALA A 89 -4.66 17.67 -3.89
CA ALA A 89 -5.83 16.87 -3.57
C ALA A 89 -5.49 15.51 -2.90
N CYS A 90 -4.28 15.00 -3.11
CA CYS A 90 -3.79 13.72 -2.59
C CYS A 90 -3.10 13.87 -1.23
N ALA A 91 -2.53 15.05 -0.97
CA ALA A 91 -1.64 15.31 0.16
C ALA A 91 -2.28 15.11 1.55
N ALA A 92 -3.61 15.25 1.65
CA ALA A 92 -4.34 15.04 2.90
C ALA A 92 -4.20 13.59 3.42
N CYS A 93 -4.04 12.62 2.52
CA CYS A 93 -3.88 11.21 2.87
C CYS A 93 -2.45 10.72 2.65
N HIS A 94 -1.82 11.10 1.54
CA HIS A 94 -0.48 10.61 1.19
C HIS A 94 0.66 11.50 1.69
N GLY A 95 0.35 12.58 2.40
CA GLY A 95 1.34 13.58 2.82
C GLY A 95 1.75 14.51 1.68
N PRO A 96 2.30 15.70 2.01
CA PRO A 96 2.69 16.70 1.01
C PRO A 96 3.84 16.25 0.10
N ASP A 97 4.68 15.34 0.59
CA ASP A 97 5.79 14.72 -0.15
C ASP A 97 5.48 13.31 -0.66
N GLY A 98 4.23 12.85 -0.51
CA GLY A 98 3.80 11.54 -0.98
C GLY A 98 4.33 10.36 -0.16
N LYS A 99 4.90 10.58 1.03
CA LYS A 99 5.42 9.49 1.87
C LYS A 99 4.37 8.58 2.50
N GLY A 100 3.10 8.83 2.27
CA GLY A 100 2.00 8.08 2.84
C GLY A 100 1.65 8.53 4.26
N ASN A 101 0.68 7.83 4.84
CA ASN A 101 0.23 8.06 6.20
C ASN A 101 -0.20 6.74 6.82
N GLN A 102 0.62 6.24 7.74
CA GLN A 102 0.36 4.96 8.40
C GLN A 102 -0.94 4.97 9.23
N ALA A 103 -1.30 6.09 9.85
CA ALA A 103 -2.55 6.16 10.61
C ALA A 103 -3.79 5.92 9.73
N LEU A 104 -3.70 6.26 8.43
CA LEU A 104 -4.78 6.07 7.46
C LEU A 104 -4.61 4.79 6.62
N GLY A 105 -3.48 4.11 6.71
CA GLY A 105 -3.18 3.01 5.80
C GLY A 105 -2.78 3.46 4.39
N ALA A 106 -2.46 4.76 4.21
CA ALA A 106 -2.18 5.35 2.91
C ALA A 106 -0.74 5.05 2.48
N PRO A 107 -0.52 4.45 1.29
CA PRO A 107 0.79 4.01 0.85
C PRO A 107 1.74 5.17 0.59
N ASN A 108 3.02 4.86 0.77
CA ASN A 108 4.12 5.66 0.30
C ASN A 108 4.17 5.60 -1.23
N LEU A 109 4.11 6.76 -1.88
CA LEU A 109 4.15 6.90 -3.34
C LEU A 109 5.58 7.19 -3.85
N THR A 110 6.54 7.32 -2.94
CA THR A 110 7.95 7.63 -3.24
C THR A 110 8.84 6.40 -3.38
N ASP A 111 8.32 5.22 -3.06
CA ASP A 111 9.02 3.95 -3.26
C ASP A 111 8.55 3.22 -4.52
N LYS A 112 9.06 2.01 -4.73
CA LYS A 112 8.76 1.19 -5.90
C LYS A 112 7.81 0.03 -5.59
N VAL A 113 7.07 0.11 -4.48
CA VAL A 113 6.17 -0.95 -4.03
C VAL A 113 4.75 -0.66 -4.54
N TRP A 114 4.39 -1.28 -5.66
CA TRP A 114 3.12 -1.05 -6.34
C TRP A 114 2.12 -2.20 -6.14
N LEU A 115 1.35 -2.14 -5.05
CA LEU A 115 0.40 -3.20 -4.69
C LEU A 115 -0.66 -3.49 -5.77
N HIS A 116 -1.15 -2.45 -6.46
CA HIS A 116 -2.26 -2.57 -7.42
C HIS A 116 -1.84 -2.48 -8.89
N GLY A 117 -0.55 -2.63 -9.16
CA GLY A 117 0.04 -2.42 -10.48
C GLY A 117 0.73 -1.07 -10.59
N TRP A 118 1.61 -0.98 -11.58
CA TRP A 118 2.51 0.16 -11.80
C TRP A 118 2.25 0.79 -13.18
N GLY A 119 2.69 2.03 -13.35
CA GLY A 119 2.58 2.78 -14.61
C GLY A 119 1.39 3.75 -14.64
N GLU A 120 1.38 4.60 -15.68
CA GLU A 120 0.41 5.69 -15.84
C GLU A 120 -1.03 5.17 -15.79
N ASP A 121 -1.35 4.15 -16.59
CA ASP A 121 -2.70 3.56 -16.65
C ASP A 121 -3.18 3.01 -15.31
N ALA A 122 -2.30 2.38 -14.53
CA ALA A 122 -2.64 1.82 -13.23
C ALA A 122 -2.97 2.93 -12.23
N ILE A 123 -2.19 4.02 -12.23
CA ILE A 123 -2.42 5.16 -11.35
C ILE A 123 -3.67 5.93 -11.78
N MET A 124 -3.87 6.15 -13.08
CA MET A 124 -5.09 6.77 -13.61
C MET A 124 -6.33 5.95 -13.23
N ALA A 125 -6.28 4.62 -13.37
CA ALA A 125 -7.38 3.75 -12.95
C ALA A 125 -7.65 3.86 -11.43
N MET A 126 -6.61 3.97 -10.62
CA MET A 126 -6.72 4.17 -9.17
C MET A 126 -7.36 5.52 -8.83
N VAL A 127 -6.92 6.61 -9.46
CA VAL A 127 -7.47 7.95 -9.24
C VAL A 127 -8.93 8.05 -9.71
N ASN A 128 -9.27 7.39 -10.82
CA ASN A 128 -10.63 7.42 -11.35
C ASN A 128 -11.62 6.60 -10.53
N ASN A 129 -11.22 5.40 -10.10
CA ASN A 129 -12.16 4.43 -9.53
C ASN A 129 -12.02 4.28 -8.00
N GLY A 130 -10.95 4.78 -7.41
CA GLY A 130 -10.60 4.47 -6.04
C GLY A 130 -10.31 2.98 -5.81
N LYS A 131 -10.18 2.59 -4.55
CA LYS A 131 -9.97 1.21 -4.14
C LYS A 131 -10.34 0.98 -2.68
N THR A 132 -11.09 -0.08 -2.42
CA THR A 132 -11.25 -0.67 -1.09
C THR A 132 -10.44 -1.95 -1.01
N ASN A 133 -9.54 -2.06 -0.04
CA ASN A 133 -8.82 -3.29 0.28
C ASN A 133 -9.22 -3.78 1.66
N VAL A 134 -9.41 -5.08 1.81
CA VAL A 134 -9.85 -5.70 3.06
C VAL A 134 -8.91 -6.84 3.42
N MET A 135 -8.31 -6.73 4.60
CA MET A 135 -7.75 -7.85 5.34
C MET A 135 -8.83 -8.30 6.34
N PRO A 136 -9.40 -9.50 6.20
CA PRO A 136 -10.52 -9.92 7.04
C PRO A 136 -10.07 -10.24 8.47
N ALA A 137 -10.96 -10.01 9.44
CA ALA A 137 -10.74 -10.40 10.83
C ALA A 137 -10.65 -11.93 10.99
N PHE A 138 -9.70 -12.40 11.79
CA PHE A 138 -9.51 -13.82 12.11
C PHE A 138 -9.83 -14.18 13.57
N GLU A 139 -10.25 -13.23 14.41
CA GLU A 139 -10.59 -13.49 15.83
C GLU A 139 -11.65 -14.59 16.04
N LYS A 140 -12.53 -14.82 15.06
CA LYS A 140 -13.55 -15.89 15.12
C LYS A 140 -13.03 -17.26 14.67
N ARG A 141 -11.82 -17.33 14.11
CA ARG A 141 -11.23 -18.53 13.50
C ARG A 141 -9.97 -19.00 14.19
N LEU A 142 -9.28 -18.12 14.92
CA LEU A 142 -8.01 -18.37 15.56
C LEU A 142 -8.08 -17.94 17.03
N SER A 143 -7.43 -18.67 17.92
CA SER A 143 -7.29 -18.26 19.31
C SER A 143 -6.34 -17.07 19.45
N PRO A 144 -6.42 -16.28 20.54
CA PRO A 144 -5.47 -15.20 20.81
C PRO A 144 -4.01 -15.66 20.75
N GLU A 145 -3.71 -16.84 21.29
CA GLU A 145 -2.35 -17.42 21.30
C GLU A 145 -1.89 -17.77 19.87
N GLN A 146 -2.77 -18.34 19.04
CA GLN A 146 -2.47 -18.62 17.64
C GLN A 146 -2.18 -17.33 16.87
N ILE A 147 -2.93 -16.26 17.14
CA ILE A 147 -2.73 -14.94 16.52
C ILE A 147 -1.37 -14.36 16.93
N GLN A 148 -0.99 -14.44 18.21
CA GLN A 148 0.31 -13.97 18.67
C GLN A 148 1.47 -14.71 18.00
N VAL A 149 1.39 -16.04 17.91
CA VAL A 149 2.40 -16.86 17.21
C VAL A 149 2.50 -16.48 15.73
N LEU A 150 1.37 -16.30 15.05
CA LEU A 150 1.35 -15.86 13.64
C LEU A 150 1.94 -14.46 13.48
N ALA A 151 1.60 -13.54 14.37
CA ALA A 151 2.11 -12.18 14.32
C ALA A 151 3.63 -12.11 14.51
N ALA A 152 4.16 -12.89 15.46
CA ALA A 152 5.60 -13.03 15.65
C ALA A 152 6.28 -13.67 14.43
N TYR A 153 5.67 -14.69 13.83
CA TYR A 153 6.17 -15.32 12.61
C TYR A 153 6.25 -14.34 11.44
N VAL A 154 5.15 -13.62 11.16
CA VAL A 154 5.10 -12.62 10.08
C VAL A 154 6.10 -11.50 10.33
N TRP A 155 6.21 -11.01 11.56
CA TRP A 155 7.24 -10.02 11.90
C TRP A 155 8.65 -10.54 11.66
N ASN A 156 8.94 -11.79 12.02
CA ASN A 156 10.26 -12.36 11.78
C ASN A 156 10.60 -12.52 10.28
N LEU A 157 9.59 -12.77 9.44
CA LEU A 157 9.77 -12.78 7.99
C LEU A 157 10.27 -11.44 7.46
N SER A 158 9.67 -10.32 7.90
CA SER A 158 10.10 -8.99 7.48
C SER A 158 11.50 -8.60 7.97
N GLN A 159 11.91 -9.11 9.13
CA GLN A 159 13.25 -8.85 9.67
C GLN A 159 14.36 -9.64 8.96
N SER A 160 14.05 -10.87 8.50
CA SER A 160 15.04 -11.74 7.85
C SER A 160 15.52 -11.14 6.52
N THR A 161 14.64 -10.47 5.80
CA THR A 161 14.93 -9.77 4.53
C THR A 161 15.78 -8.52 4.76
N ALA A 162 15.54 -7.78 5.86
CA ALA A 162 16.36 -6.64 6.25
C ALA A 162 17.81 -7.05 6.58
N VAL A 163 18.01 -8.21 7.21
CA VAL A 163 19.36 -8.75 7.50
C VAL A 163 20.07 -9.21 6.22
N ALA A 164 19.34 -9.77 5.25
CA ALA A 164 19.90 -10.17 3.95
C ALA A 164 20.28 -8.97 3.07
N ALA A 165 19.50 -7.89 3.09
CA ALA A 165 19.78 -6.66 2.34
C ALA A 165 20.89 -5.78 2.95
N ALA A 166 21.27 -6.03 4.22
CA ALA A 166 22.34 -5.32 4.92
C ALA A 166 23.73 -6.00 4.81
N LYS A 167 23.85 -7.07 4.02
CA LYS A 167 25.11 -7.76 3.68
C LYS A 167 25.48 -7.50 2.23
#